data_AF-A0A182N7M5-F1
#
_entry.id   AF-A0A182N7M5-F1
#
_cell.length_a   1.000
_cell.length_b   1.000
_cell.length_c   1.000
_cell.angle_alpha   90.00
_cell.angle_beta   90.00
_cell.angle_gamma   90.00
#
_symmetry.space_group_name_H-M   'P 1'
#
loop_
_entity.id
_entity.type
_entity.pdbx_description
1 polymer ?
#
loop_
_entity_poly.entity_id
_entity_poly.type
_entity_poly.pdbx_seq_one_letter_code
_entity_poly.pdbx_strand_id
1 'polypeptide(L)'
;MGAYCWSWIIGVVLVMFLHQTTAETEHHLNSIFLPSDTSNYCDLDCPGAQQHTLCERPADLKRTPEHCRNFQQLLGSPQLWTNILDAHNGVRNRFAVRSRVSNMRKLVWDDELARMARLHLASCERYTPDPCTLFADSPMSTRNHRNVRQSKAFVVERYLPKYYAIDVLRAWYLQKEETPSPSVRDAHQLYQAVLNNFTLLTWAGLERVGCAAAKYRDGFQLVCNYFPFYSLSEPSAELGAPAVHCPRTFPLRSKVFAGLCTFEMDRGVSLKPPQLAILLLVAWCALRLGRGPDTYGYRQVVQVGV
;
A
#
# COMPACT_ATOMS: atom_id res chain seq x y z
N MET A 1 -20.65 -26.15 -32.23
CA MET A 1 -21.11 -25.96 -30.84
C MET A 1 -19.99 -25.78 -29.80
N GLY A 2 -18.73 -26.16 -30.06
CA GLY A 2 -17.64 -26.05 -29.06
C GLY A 2 -17.10 -24.64 -28.74
N ALA A 3 -17.14 -23.70 -29.70
CA ALA A 3 -16.52 -22.37 -29.52
C ALA A 3 -17.29 -21.41 -28.59
N TYR A 4 -18.61 -21.56 -28.49
CA TYR A 4 -19.47 -20.69 -27.67
C TYR A 4 -19.43 -20.99 -26.16
N CYS A 5 -18.98 -22.19 -25.78
CA CYS A 5 -18.87 -22.60 -24.38
C CYS A 5 -17.67 -21.94 -23.69
N TRP A 6 -16.56 -21.78 -24.42
CA TRP A 6 -15.32 -21.20 -23.87
C TRP A 6 -15.42 -19.69 -23.62
N SER A 7 -16.04 -18.94 -24.53
CA SER A 7 -16.15 -17.48 -24.43
C SER A 7 -17.06 -17.02 -23.27
N TRP A 8 -18.15 -17.74 -23.01
CA TRP A 8 -19.07 -17.44 -21.91
C TRP A 8 -18.47 -17.78 -20.54
N ILE A 9 -17.79 -18.92 -20.41
CA ILE A 9 -17.16 -19.34 -19.16
C ILE A 9 -16.00 -18.39 -18.78
N ILE A 10 -15.18 -17.99 -19.75
CA ILE A 10 -14.08 -17.03 -19.52
C ILE A 10 -14.62 -15.67 -19.07
N GLY A 11 -15.70 -15.18 -19.68
CA GLY A 11 -16.32 -13.91 -19.33
C GLY A 11 -16.89 -13.88 -17.90
N VAL A 12 -17.65 -14.91 -17.51
CA VAL A 12 -18.25 -14.98 -16.17
C VAL A 12 -17.20 -15.20 -15.08
N VAL A 13 -16.19 -16.03 -15.35
CA VAL A 13 -15.08 -16.27 -14.41
C VAL A 13 -14.26 -14.99 -14.20
N LEU A 14 -13.92 -14.25 -15.25
CA LEU A 14 -13.20 -12.98 -15.10
C LEU A 14 -13.98 -11.97 -14.27
N VAL A 15 -15.28 -11.78 -14.54
CA VAL A 15 -16.12 -10.81 -13.81
C VAL A 15 -16.29 -11.20 -12.33
N MET A 16 -16.49 -12.48 -12.03
CA MET A 16 -16.65 -12.94 -10.64
C MET A 16 -15.34 -12.88 -9.83
N PHE A 17 -14.19 -13.19 -10.45
CA PHE A 17 -12.89 -13.07 -9.77
C PHE A 17 -12.48 -11.61 -9.51
N LEU A 18 -12.81 -10.68 -10.41
CA LEU A 18 -12.51 -9.26 -10.26
C LEU A 18 -13.35 -8.57 -9.18
N HIS A 19 -14.62 -8.97 -8.97
CA HIS A 19 -15.50 -8.31 -8.00
C HIS A 19 -15.39 -8.83 -6.57
N GLN A 20 -15.01 -10.10 -6.37
CA GLN A 20 -15.01 -10.70 -5.02
C GLN A 20 -13.76 -10.39 -4.18
N THR A 21 -12.64 -9.98 -4.79
CA THR A 21 -11.39 -9.76 -4.03
C THR A 21 -11.22 -8.35 -3.51
N THR A 22 -11.78 -7.34 -4.18
CA THR A 22 -11.63 -5.93 -3.82
C THR A 22 -12.65 -5.49 -2.76
N ALA A 23 -13.89 -5.96 -2.88
CA ALA A 23 -14.99 -5.54 -2.01
C ALA A 23 -14.82 -6.01 -0.56
N GLU A 24 -14.28 -7.22 -0.32
CA GLU A 24 -14.12 -7.76 1.04
C GLU A 24 -13.04 -7.00 1.83
N THR A 25 -11.92 -6.64 1.22
CA THR A 25 -10.82 -5.91 1.89
C THR A 25 -11.20 -4.45 2.17
N GLU A 26 -11.92 -3.79 1.26
CA GLU A 26 -12.38 -2.42 1.48
C GLU A 26 -13.44 -2.35 2.60
N HIS A 27 -14.38 -3.30 2.63
CA HIS A 27 -15.41 -3.34 3.67
C HIS A 27 -14.83 -3.64 5.07
N HIS A 28 -13.79 -4.45 5.18
CA HIS A 28 -13.12 -4.72 6.46
C HIS A 28 -12.25 -3.55 6.93
N LEU A 29 -11.48 -2.93 6.04
CA LEU A 29 -10.71 -1.71 6.35
C LEU A 29 -11.61 -0.58 6.85
N ASN A 30 -12.75 -0.34 6.19
CA ASN A 30 -13.73 0.65 6.61
C ASN A 30 -14.37 0.32 7.96
N SER A 31 -14.46 -0.95 8.34
CA SER A 31 -14.95 -1.36 9.66
C SER A 31 -13.93 -1.18 10.80
N ILE A 32 -12.63 -1.22 10.49
CA ILE A 32 -11.51 -1.07 11.45
C ILE A 32 -11.04 0.37 11.54
N PHE A 33 -11.09 1.10 10.44
CA PHE A 33 -10.69 2.49 10.33
C PHE A 33 -11.88 3.26 9.77
N LEU A 34 -12.89 3.46 10.61
CA LEU A 34 -14.06 4.26 10.26
C LEU A 34 -13.58 5.65 9.81
N PRO A 35 -13.87 6.05 8.56
CA PRO A 35 -13.68 7.42 8.13
C PRO A 35 -14.42 8.34 9.09
N SER A 36 -13.79 9.46 9.47
CA SER A 36 -14.46 10.40 10.35
C SER A 36 -15.51 11.17 9.55
N ASP A 37 -16.75 10.65 9.53
CA ASP A 37 -17.90 11.26 8.84
C ASP A 37 -18.36 12.57 9.51
N THR A 38 -17.77 12.92 10.66
CA THR A 38 -18.24 13.99 11.56
C THR A 38 -17.21 15.08 11.86
N SER A 39 -15.96 14.97 11.40
CA SER A 39 -14.92 15.93 11.76
C SER A 39 -14.67 16.96 10.66
N ASN A 40 -15.13 18.19 10.90
CA ASN A 40 -14.78 19.33 10.07
C ASN A 40 -13.32 19.73 10.35
N TYR A 41 -12.42 19.41 9.42
CA TYR A 41 -11.00 19.80 9.52
C TYR A 41 -10.78 21.31 9.62
N CYS A 42 -11.75 22.14 9.21
CA CYS A 42 -11.67 23.59 9.36
C CYS A 42 -11.80 24.06 10.81
N ASP A 43 -12.36 23.23 11.70
CA ASP A 43 -12.58 23.56 13.12
C ASP A 43 -11.43 23.05 14.00
N LEU A 44 -10.45 22.33 13.44
CA LEU A 44 -9.28 21.88 14.17
C LEU A 44 -8.31 23.04 14.42
N ASP A 45 -7.93 23.22 15.68
CA ASP A 45 -6.87 24.15 16.06
C ASP A 45 -5.51 23.62 15.58
N CYS A 46 -4.81 24.47 14.84
CA CYS A 46 -3.58 24.14 14.12
C CYS A 46 -2.46 25.10 14.53
N PRO A 47 -1.69 24.80 15.58
CA PRO A 47 -0.59 25.66 16.00
C PRO A 47 0.44 25.81 14.87
N GLY A 48 0.56 27.02 14.33
CA GLY A 48 1.49 27.33 13.22
C GLY A 48 0.86 27.38 11.82
N ALA A 49 -0.44 27.13 11.69
CA ALA A 49 -1.19 27.36 10.46
C ALA A 49 -2.53 28.06 10.75
N GLN A 50 -3.02 28.84 9.79
CA GLN A 50 -4.36 29.41 9.92
C GLN A 50 -5.45 28.35 9.79
N GLN A 51 -5.19 27.28 9.03
CA GLN A 51 -6.17 26.23 8.70
C GLN A 51 -5.46 24.90 8.45
N HIS A 52 -6.17 23.80 8.70
CA HIS A 52 -5.72 22.44 8.39
C HIS A 52 -5.69 22.18 6.86
N THR A 53 -4.75 21.35 6.38
CA THR A 53 -4.62 21.03 4.94
C THR A 53 -5.85 20.37 4.34
N LEU A 54 -6.57 19.57 5.13
CA LEU A 54 -7.84 18.95 4.74
C LEU A 54 -9.07 19.86 4.89
N CYS A 55 -8.92 21.09 5.39
CA CYS A 55 -10.01 22.07 5.40
C CYS A 55 -10.29 22.52 3.96
N GLU A 56 -11.45 22.15 3.43
CA GLU A 56 -11.91 22.52 2.10
C GLU A 56 -13.13 23.43 2.23
N ARG A 57 -13.03 24.67 1.74
CA ARG A 57 -14.19 25.56 1.56
C ARG A 57 -14.69 25.49 0.12
N PRO A 58 -15.94 25.90 -0.16
CA PRO A 58 -16.48 25.92 -1.53
C PRO A 58 -15.62 26.69 -2.55
N ALA A 59 -14.92 27.74 -2.12
CA ALA A 59 -13.98 28.50 -2.96
C ALA A 59 -12.65 27.75 -3.21
N ASP A 60 -12.29 26.83 -2.32
CA ASP A 60 -11.03 26.06 -2.31
C ASP A 60 -11.16 24.69 -2.99
N LEU A 61 -12.36 24.30 -3.45
CA LEU A 61 -12.62 23.05 -4.19
C LEU A 61 -11.77 22.89 -5.48
N LYS A 62 -11.04 23.94 -5.88
CA LYS A 62 -10.11 23.96 -7.01
C LYS A 62 -8.63 23.88 -6.61
N ARG A 63 -8.31 23.67 -5.32
CA ARG A 63 -6.94 23.55 -4.84
C ARG A 63 -6.30 22.28 -5.41
N THR A 64 -5.62 22.46 -6.52
CA THR A 64 -5.02 21.41 -7.34
C THR A 64 -3.60 21.84 -7.70
N PRO A 65 -2.61 20.94 -7.77
CA PRO A 65 -1.21 21.33 -7.99
C PRO A 65 -0.92 21.97 -9.36
N GLU A 66 -1.90 22.06 -10.23
CA GLU A 66 -1.89 22.65 -11.57
C GLU A 66 -1.42 24.11 -11.57
N HIS A 67 -1.67 24.86 -10.49
CA HIS A 67 -1.18 26.23 -10.36
C HIS A 67 0.31 26.32 -9.99
N CYS A 68 0.94 25.21 -9.59
CA CYS A 68 2.34 25.21 -9.22
C CYS A 68 3.23 25.38 -10.43
N ARG A 69 4.28 26.19 -10.27
CA ARG A 69 5.28 26.39 -11.33
C ARG A 69 5.85 25.04 -11.76
N ASN A 70 5.98 24.87 -13.08
CA ASN A 70 6.51 23.66 -13.72
C ASN A 70 5.65 22.39 -13.53
N PHE A 71 4.46 22.47 -12.94
CA PHE A 71 3.58 21.30 -12.86
C PHE A 71 3.30 20.74 -14.26
N GLN A 72 3.29 19.41 -14.39
CA GLN A 72 2.90 18.72 -15.61
C GLN A 72 1.65 17.88 -15.39
N GLN A 73 1.67 17.02 -14.38
CA GLN A 73 0.54 16.14 -14.08
C GLN A 73 0.64 15.56 -12.68
N LEU A 74 -0.50 15.17 -12.13
CA LEU A 74 -0.53 14.26 -10.99
C LEU A 74 -0.12 12.86 -11.44
N LEU A 75 0.58 12.16 -10.56
CA LEU A 75 0.94 10.76 -10.75
C LEU A 75 0.07 9.92 -9.84
N GLY A 76 -0.53 8.88 -10.40
CA GLY A 76 -1.37 7.97 -9.65
C GLY A 76 -1.94 6.88 -10.54
N SER A 77 -1.77 5.65 -10.12
CA SER A 77 -2.49 4.50 -10.64
C SER A 77 -2.65 3.49 -9.50
N PRO A 78 -3.67 2.62 -9.53
CA PRO A 78 -3.81 1.57 -8.54
C PRO A 78 -2.50 0.78 -8.37
N GLN A 79 -1.82 0.44 -9.48
CA GLN A 79 -0.54 -0.26 -9.44
C GLN A 79 0.57 0.54 -8.74
N LEU A 80 0.65 1.86 -8.96
CA LEU A 80 1.65 2.70 -8.29
C LEU A 80 1.43 2.69 -6.78
N TRP A 81 0.18 2.83 -6.33
CA TRP A 81 -0.16 2.84 -4.90
C TRP A 81 0.09 1.49 -4.24
N THR A 82 -0.28 0.40 -4.90
CA THR A 82 0.08 -0.96 -4.48
C THR A 82 1.61 -1.11 -4.37
N ASN A 83 2.37 -0.71 -5.38
CA ASN A 83 3.83 -0.81 -5.37
C ASN A 83 4.46 0.00 -4.23
N ILE A 84 3.95 1.21 -3.98
CA ILE A 84 4.42 2.05 -2.88
C ILE A 84 4.13 1.36 -1.55
N LEU A 85 2.90 0.89 -1.31
CA LEU A 85 2.53 0.21 -0.08
C LEU A 85 3.35 -1.07 0.14
N ASP A 86 3.50 -1.90 -0.88
CA ASP A 86 4.28 -3.13 -0.83
C ASP A 86 5.76 -2.86 -0.58
N ALA A 87 6.31 -1.80 -1.16
CA ALA A 87 7.69 -1.40 -0.91
C ALA A 87 7.90 -0.90 0.53
N HIS A 88 6.96 -0.13 1.09
CA HIS A 88 6.98 0.24 2.51
C HIS A 88 6.99 -1.02 3.40
N ASN A 89 6.05 -1.95 3.17
CA ASN A 89 5.94 -3.18 3.94
C ASN A 89 7.13 -4.12 3.72
N GLY A 90 7.71 -4.16 2.53
CA GLY A 90 8.94 -4.90 2.25
C GLY A 90 10.14 -4.38 3.04
N VAL A 91 10.31 -3.05 3.12
CA VAL A 91 11.34 -2.41 3.95
C VAL A 91 11.12 -2.70 5.43
N ARG A 92 9.89 -2.54 5.92
CA ARG A 92 9.50 -2.84 7.31
C ARG A 92 9.77 -4.29 7.68
N ASN A 93 9.40 -5.23 6.82
CA ASN A 93 9.62 -6.65 7.00
C ASN A 93 11.12 -6.97 7.10
N ARG A 94 11.91 -6.43 6.16
CA ARG A 94 13.36 -6.62 6.17
C ARG A 94 14.00 -6.05 7.43
N PHE A 95 13.58 -4.87 7.86
CA PHE A 95 14.06 -4.25 9.10
C PHE A 95 13.67 -5.09 10.31
N ALA A 96 12.41 -5.52 10.42
CA ALA A 96 11.95 -6.32 11.55
C ALA A 96 12.70 -7.64 11.69
N VAL A 97 12.96 -8.33 10.58
CA VAL A 97 13.73 -9.58 10.59
C VAL A 97 15.19 -9.35 10.98
N ARG A 98 15.85 -8.35 10.40
CA ARG A 98 17.29 -8.10 10.64
C ARG A 98 17.58 -7.49 12.00
N SER A 99 16.74 -6.57 12.44
CA SER A 99 16.88 -5.84 13.70
C SER A 99 16.16 -6.53 14.85
N ARG A 100 15.56 -7.71 14.62
CA ARG A 100 14.79 -8.49 15.60
C ARG A 100 13.70 -7.64 16.26
N VAL A 101 12.78 -7.07 15.48
CA VAL A 101 11.62 -6.33 16.00
C VAL A 101 10.41 -7.25 16.05
N SER A 102 9.79 -7.38 17.23
CA SER A 102 8.72 -8.35 17.48
C SER A 102 7.31 -7.85 17.18
N ASN A 103 7.09 -6.54 17.16
CA ASN A 103 5.76 -5.91 17.12
C ASN A 103 5.51 -5.02 15.88
N MET A 104 6.31 -5.17 14.82
CA MET A 104 6.21 -4.35 13.62
C MET A 104 4.88 -4.55 12.89
N ARG A 105 4.05 -3.51 12.78
CA ARG A 105 2.78 -3.58 12.05
C ARG A 105 2.98 -3.48 10.54
N LYS A 106 2.19 -4.23 9.79
CA LYS A 106 1.99 -4.07 8.34
C LYS A 106 1.16 -2.81 8.12
N LEU A 107 1.68 -1.88 7.32
CA LEU A 107 0.95 -0.69 6.93
C LEU A 107 -0.18 -1.05 5.97
N VAL A 108 -1.27 -0.31 6.09
CA VAL A 108 -2.37 -0.32 5.12
C VAL A 108 -2.54 1.04 4.47
N TRP A 109 -3.12 1.04 3.27
CA TRP A 109 -3.40 2.27 2.56
C TRP A 109 -4.57 3.02 3.20
N ASP A 110 -4.47 4.34 3.28
CA ASP A 110 -5.49 5.22 3.82
C ASP A 110 -5.72 6.39 2.85
N ASP A 111 -6.94 6.46 2.29
CA ASP A 111 -7.30 7.43 1.27
C ASP A 111 -7.41 8.85 1.80
N GLU A 112 -7.70 9.04 3.08
CA GLU A 112 -7.78 10.35 3.70
C GLU A 112 -6.37 10.94 3.93
N LEU A 113 -5.41 10.10 4.35
CA LEU A 113 -3.98 10.45 4.37
C LEU A 113 -3.45 10.75 2.96
N ALA A 114 -3.89 10.01 1.94
CA ALA A 114 -3.52 10.23 0.55
C ALA A 114 -4.11 11.54 0.02
N ARG A 115 -5.37 11.86 0.37
CA ARG A 115 -6.01 13.15 0.09
C ARG A 115 -5.23 14.30 0.73
N MET A 116 -4.81 14.15 2.00
CA MET A 116 -3.96 15.13 2.69
C MET A 116 -2.64 15.34 1.94
N ALA A 117 -1.99 14.26 1.50
CA ALA A 117 -0.74 14.36 0.73
C ALA A 117 -0.96 15.08 -0.61
N ARG A 118 -2.09 14.82 -1.29
CA ARG A 118 -2.44 15.47 -2.56
C ARG A 118 -2.69 16.96 -2.40
N LEU A 119 -3.45 17.36 -1.37
CA LEU A 119 -3.70 18.78 -1.08
C LEU A 119 -2.40 19.49 -0.67
N HIS A 120 -1.50 18.80 0.03
CA HIS A 120 -0.18 19.35 0.33
C HIS A 120 0.65 19.63 -0.94
N LEU A 121 0.55 18.80 -2.00
CA LEU A 121 1.21 19.10 -3.28
C LEU A 121 0.73 20.42 -3.91
N ALA A 122 -0.52 20.81 -3.66
CA ALA A 122 -1.08 22.08 -4.12
C ALA A 122 -0.59 23.29 -3.30
N SER A 123 0.17 23.11 -2.21
CA SER A 123 0.88 24.23 -1.58
C SER A 123 2.08 24.72 -2.39
N CYS A 124 2.54 23.92 -3.38
CA CYS A 124 3.78 24.11 -4.13
C CYS A 124 5.06 24.11 -3.27
N GLU A 125 4.97 23.75 -1.98
CA GLU A 125 6.09 23.70 -1.06
C GLU A 125 6.82 22.35 -1.14
N ARG A 126 7.96 22.33 -1.83
CA ARG A 126 8.74 21.09 -2.04
C ARG A 126 9.33 20.55 -0.75
N TYR A 127 9.86 21.42 0.10
CA TYR A 127 10.66 21.02 1.27
C TYR A 127 9.97 21.32 2.60
N THR A 128 9.12 22.34 2.66
CA THR A 128 8.46 22.79 3.89
C THR A 128 7.39 21.79 4.33
N PRO A 129 7.52 21.12 5.49
CA PRO A 129 6.51 20.17 5.96
C PRO A 129 5.13 20.80 6.07
N ASP A 130 4.09 19.98 6.02
CA ASP A 130 2.74 20.44 6.32
C ASP A 130 2.68 21.08 7.71
N PRO A 131 2.27 22.35 7.84
CA PRO A 131 2.24 23.04 9.12
C PRO A 131 1.15 22.54 10.07
N CYS A 132 0.13 21.82 9.56
CA CYS A 132 -0.87 21.18 10.41
C CYS A 132 -1.06 19.70 10.06
N THR A 133 -0.57 18.84 10.94
CA THR A 133 -0.56 17.38 10.75
C THR A 133 -1.42 16.69 11.80
N LEU A 134 -2.71 17.06 11.86
CA LEU A 134 -3.68 16.49 12.80
C LEU A 134 -4.76 15.70 12.05
N PHE A 135 -4.89 14.42 12.33
CA PHE A 135 -5.97 13.59 11.83
C PHE A 135 -7.21 13.76 12.72
N ALA A 136 -8.39 13.78 12.11
CA ALA A 136 -9.64 13.78 12.85
C ALA A 136 -9.74 12.57 13.80
N ASP A 137 -10.44 12.74 14.92
CA ASP A 137 -10.57 11.69 15.92
C ASP A 137 -11.21 10.43 15.30
N SER A 138 -10.48 9.32 15.38
CA SER A 138 -10.99 7.99 15.01
C SER A 138 -11.50 7.29 16.27
N PRO A 139 -12.73 6.78 16.30
CA PRO A 139 -13.32 6.16 17.49
C PRO A 139 -12.56 4.94 18.02
N MET A 140 -11.61 4.38 17.25
CA MET A 140 -10.75 3.28 17.71
C MET A 140 -9.41 3.71 18.31
N SER A 141 -9.03 4.97 18.24
CA SER A 141 -7.80 5.42 18.88
C SER A 141 -8.04 5.57 20.38
N THR A 142 -7.86 4.48 21.13
CA THR A 142 -7.98 4.47 22.61
C THR A 142 -7.02 5.42 23.32
N ARG A 143 -6.09 6.03 22.57
CA ARG A 143 -5.27 7.14 23.02
C ARG A 143 -5.62 8.36 22.15
N ASN A 144 -5.94 9.51 22.77
CA ASN A 144 -6.34 10.79 22.13
C ASN A 144 -5.24 11.41 21.23
N HIS A 145 -4.74 10.66 20.26
CA HIS A 145 -3.56 11.02 19.49
C HIS A 145 -3.90 11.13 18.02
N ARG A 146 -3.68 12.35 17.53
CA ARG A 146 -4.09 12.78 16.20
C ARG A 146 -2.90 13.04 15.28
N ASN A 147 -1.66 12.82 15.72
CA ASN A 147 -0.52 13.30 14.93
C ASN A 147 -0.30 12.44 13.68
N VAL A 148 -0.33 13.10 12.53
CA VAL A 148 0.18 12.61 11.26
C VAL A 148 1.66 12.98 11.17
N ARG A 149 2.46 12.14 10.52
CA ARG A 149 3.83 12.51 10.13
C ARG A 149 4.02 12.36 8.65
N GLN A 150 4.86 13.22 8.09
CA GLN A 150 5.02 13.33 6.65
C GLN A 150 6.47 13.02 6.26
N SER A 151 6.63 12.20 5.23
CA SER A 151 7.87 12.07 4.47
C SER A 151 7.70 12.67 3.10
N LYS A 152 8.74 13.38 2.65
CA LYS A 152 8.77 14.01 1.33
C LYS A 152 10.07 13.71 0.61
N ALA A 153 9.98 13.66 -0.71
CA ALA A 153 11.14 13.66 -1.57
C ALA A 153 10.83 14.37 -2.88
N PHE A 154 11.83 15.06 -3.40
CA PHE A 154 11.87 15.53 -4.77
C PHE A 154 13.04 14.85 -5.48
N VAL A 155 12.76 14.18 -6.59
CA VAL A 155 13.76 13.49 -7.41
C VAL A 155 13.85 14.22 -8.73
N VAL A 156 15.02 14.78 -9.03
CA VAL A 156 15.29 15.40 -10.33
C VAL A 156 15.10 14.35 -11.42
N GLU A 157 14.43 14.71 -12.52
CA GLU A 157 14.15 13.79 -13.62
C GLU A 157 15.47 13.36 -14.30
N ARG A 158 16.00 12.21 -13.87
CA ARG A 158 17.16 11.51 -14.48
C ARG A 158 16.77 10.14 -15.05
N TYR A 159 15.62 9.61 -14.65
CA TYR A 159 15.13 8.27 -14.99
C TYR A 159 13.66 8.27 -15.39
N LEU A 160 13.17 7.14 -15.90
CA LEU A 160 11.77 6.95 -16.27
C LEU A 160 10.83 7.14 -15.07
N PRO A 161 9.65 7.78 -15.26
CA PRO A 161 8.65 7.99 -14.20
C PRO A 161 8.15 6.73 -13.49
N LYS A 162 8.42 5.52 -13.99
CA LYS A 162 7.98 4.28 -13.34
C LYS A 162 8.82 3.87 -12.14
N TYR A 163 10.05 4.38 -12.00
CA TYR A 163 10.99 3.94 -10.96
C TYR A 163 11.19 4.94 -9.82
N TYR A 164 10.82 6.21 -10.00
CA TYR A 164 11.12 7.26 -9.01
C TYR A 164 10.62 6.92 -7.61
N ALA A 165 9.44 6.31 -7.46
CA ALA A 165 8.89 5.97 -6.16
C ALA A 165 9.78 4.97 -5.40
N ILE A 166 10.30 3.96 -6.09
CA ILE A 166 11.24 3.00 -5.49
C ILE A 166 12.57 3.66 -5.15
N ASP A 167 13.06 4.57 -5.99
CA ASP A 167 14.28 5.34 -5.71
C ASP A 167 14.10 6.24 -4.47
N VAL A 168 12.93 6.88 -4.32
CA VAL A 168 12.58 7.66 -3.13
C VAL A 168 12.62 6.79 -1.87
N LEU A 169 11.91 5.65 -1.88
CA LEU A 169 11.89 4.76 -0.72
C LEU A 169 13.28 4.18 -0.40
N ARG A 170 14.08 3.89 -1.42
CA ARG A 170 15.48 3.49 -1.25
C ARG A 170 16.29 4.60 -0.59
N ALA A 171 16.18 5.84 -1.08
CA ALA A 171 16.88 6.99 -0.53
C ALA A 171 16.48 7.22 0.93
N TRP A 172 15.19 7.17 1.25
CA TRP A 172 14.68 7.24 2.62
C TRP A 172 15.25 6.12 3.50
N TYR A 173 15.32 4.88 3.01
CA TYR A 173 15.91 3.77 3.78
C TYR A 173 17.42 3.95 4.02
N LEU A 174 18.15 4.51 3.05
CA LEU A 174 19.59 4.74 3.17
C LEU A 174 19.94 5.84 4.18
N GLN A 175 18.99 6.71 4.57
CA GLN A 175 19.18 7.66 5.67
C GLN A 175 19.52 6.97 7.01
N LYS A 176 19.37 5.64 7.13
CA LYS A 176 19.85 4.86 8.27
C LYS A 176 21.33 5.12 8.62
N GLU A 177 22.16 5.48 7.63
CA GLU A 177 23.60 5.71 7.81
C GLU A 177 23.87 7.05 8.51
N GLU A 178 22.95 8.00 8.36
CA GLU A 178 22.98 9.33 8.99
C GLU A 178 22.07 9.41 10.22
N THR A 179 21.25 8.37 10.47
CA THR A 179 20.35 8.32 11.61
C THR A 179 21.11 7.85 12.85
N PRO A 180 21.10 8.60 13.96
CA PRO A 180 21.68 8.14 15.22
C PRO A 180 21.13 6.77 15.63
N SER A 181 22.00 5.92 16.18
CA SER A 181 21.58 4.60 16.66
C SER A 181 20.49 4.75 17.74
N PRO A 182 19.42 3.93 17.70
CA PRO A 182 18.37 3.99 18.70
C PRO A 182 18.91 3.54 20.07
N SER A 183 18.36 4.11 21.14
CA SER A 183 18.63 3.63 22.50
C SER A 183 17.67 2.50 22.86
N VAL A 184 18.16 1.50 23.59
CA VAL A 184 17.31 0.43 24.15
C VAL A 184 17.02 0.77 25.62
N ARG A 185 15.74 0.79 26.00
CA ARG A 185 15.30 1.03 27.38
C ARG A 185 14.25 -0.01 27.78
N ASP A 186 13.89 -0.03 29.07
CA ASP A 186 12.71 -0.69 29.62
C ASP A 186 12.42 -2.08 29.01
N ALA A 187 13.37 -3.00 29.23
CA ALA A 187 13.30 -4.39 28.81
C ALA A 187 12.92 -4.57 27.32
N HIS A 188 13.77 -4.05 26.42
CA HIS A 188 13.79 -4.30 24.96
C HIS A 188 13.04 -3.28 24.08
N GLN A 189 12.69 -2.12 24.62
CA GLN A 189 12.05 -1.07 23.85
C GLN A 189 13.08 -0.17 23.12
N LEU A 190 12.89 0.03 21.82
CA LEU A 190 13.74 0.89 20.98
C LEU A 190 13.21 2.32 20.94
N TYR A 191 14.05 3.28 21.26
CA TYR A 191 13.75 4.71 21.19
C TYR A 191 14.65 5.40 20.17
N GLN A 192 14.03 6.11 19.23
CA GLN A 192 14.73 6.93 18.25
C GLN A 192 15.02 8.32 18.82
N ALA A 193 16.22 8.84 18.58
CA ALA A 193 16.59 10.20 19.00
C ALA A 193 16.04 11.28 18.07
N VAL A 194 15.74 10.93 16.82
CA VAL A 194 15.31 11.86 15.77
C VAL A 194 14.14 11.28 15.00
N LEU A 195 13.39 12.16 14.35
CA LEU A 195 12.35 11.79 13.40
C LEU A 195 12.78 12.21 11.99
N ASN A 196 13.02 11.24 11.12
CA ASN A 196 13.31 11.40 9.70
C ASN A 196 12.62 10.31 8.85
N ASN A 197 12.85 10.30 7.53
CA ASN A 197 12.17 9.35 6.66
C ASN A 197 12.52 7.89 6.99
N PHE A 198 13.78 7.58 7.33
CA PHE A 198 14.15 6.21 7.75
C PHE A 198 13.40 5.76 9.01
N THR A 199 13.33 6.62 10.03
CA THR A 199 12.62 6.27 11.27
C THR A 199 11.12 6.12 11.04
N LEU A 200 10.49 6.90 10.16
CA LEU A 200 9.09 6.73 9.80
C LEU A 200 8.86 5.42 9.03
N LEU A 201 9.75 5.07 8.10
CA LEU A 201 9.69 3.77 7.42
C LEU A 201 9.74 2.60 8.41
N THR A 202 10.47 2.73 9.51
CA THR A 202 10.77 1.64 10.45
C THR A 202 10.05 1.73 11.79
N TRP A 203 9.12 2.67 11.97
CA TRP A 203 8.37 2.82 13.22
C TRP A 203 7.28 1.75 13.33
N ALA A 204 7.42 0.82 14.28
CA ALA A 204 6.55 -0.35 14.43
C ALA A 204 5.09 0.02 14.70
N GLY A 205 4.87 1.10 15.46
CA GLY A 205 3.54 1.57 15.85
C GLY A 205 2.73 2.22 14.73
N LEU A 206 3.33 2.62 13.60
CA LEU A 206 2.55 3.17 12.48
C LEU A 206 1.67 2.08 11.87
N GLU A 207 0.45 2.47 11.50
CA GLU A 207 -0.61 1.55 11.06
C GLU A 207 -1.01 1.82 9.61
N ARG A 208 -1.00 3.08 9.21
CA ARG A 208 -1.58 3.56 7.96
C ARG A 208 -0.60 4.46 7.23
N VAL A 209 -0.67 4.41 5.90
CA VAL A 209 0.06 5.32 5.01
C VAL A 209 -0.84 5.74 3.85
N GLY A 210 -0.79 7.01 3.51
CA GLY A 210 -1.42 7.53 2.30
C GLY A 210 -0.46 8.49 1.61
N CYS A 211 -0.28 8.31 0.30
CA CYS A 211 0.67 9.10 -0.46
C CYS A 211 0.02 9.78 -1.67
N ALA A 212 0.66 10.84 -2.14
CA ALA A 212 0.37 11.47 -3.42
C ALA A 212 1.65 11.85 -4.13
N ALA A 213 1.60 11.90 -5.45
CA ALA A 213 2.74 12.27 -6.26
C ALA A 213 2.36 13.17 -7.43
N ALA A 214 3.32 13.99 -7.85
CA ALA A 214 3.19 14.86 -9.00
C ALA A 214 4.48 14.87 -9.82
N LYS A 215 4.31 15.00 -11.13
CA LYS A 215 5.37 15.30 -12.08
C LYS A 215 5.44 16.81 -12.29
N TYR A 216 6.65 17.33 -12.17
CA TYR A 216 7.04 18.68 -12.56
C TYR A 216 8.04 18.59 -13.72
N ARG A 217 8.27 19.70 -14.42
CA ARG A 217 9.23 19.80 -15.53
C ARG A 217 10.65 19.43 -15.14
N ASP A 218 11.00 19.64 -13.87
CA ASP A 218 12.33 19.42 -13.32
C ASP A 218 12.45 18.14 -12.49
N GLY A 219 11.37 17.37 -12.29
CA GLY A 219 11.41 16.17 -11.46
C GLY A 219 10.07 15.67 -10.95
N PHE A 220 10.15 14.76 -9.99
CA PHE A 220 9.01 14.09 -9.37
C PHE A 220 8.97 14.40 -7.88
N GLN A 221 7.79 14.73 -7.37
CA GLN A 221 7.57 14.88 -5.94
C GLN A 221 6.72 13.72 -5.42
N LEU A 222 7.14 13.13 -4.30
CA LEU A 222 6.35 12.16 -3.52
C LEU A 222 6.15 12.71 -2.11
N VAL A 223 4.91 12.70 -1.66
CA VAL A 223 4.51 13.03 -0.29
C VAL A 223 3.78 11.83 0.28
N CYS A 224 4.22 11.33 1.44
CA CYS A 224 3.58 10.24 2.15
C CYS A 224 3.29 10.67 3.59
N ASN A 225 2.05 10.48 4.02
CA ASN A 225 1.58 10.74 5.36
C ASN A 225 1.37 9.42 6.10
N TYR A 226 1.76 9.36 7.37
CA TYR A 226 1.69 8.17 8.22
C TYR A 226 0.92 8.46 9.49
N PHE A 227 0.18 7.47 9.96
CA PHE A 227 -0.63 7.54 11.17
C PHE A 227 -0.76 6.16 11.86
N PRO A 228 -0.96 6.11 13.20
CA PRO A 228 -0.82 7.20 14.17
C PRO A 228 0.64 7.38 14.57
N PHE A 229 1.08 8.63 14.65
CA PHE A 229 2.32 8.95 15.36
C PHE A 229 2.02 9.54 16.72
N TYR A 230 2.85 9.24 17.70
CA TYR A 230 2.69 9.74 19.06
C TYR A 230 3.72 10.84 19.34
N SER A 231 4.91 10.44 19.78
CA SER A 231 6.04 11.33 20.06
C SER A 231 7.35 10.52 19.99
N LEU A 232 8.48 11.21 20.00
CA LEU A 232 9.80 10.58 20.17
C LEU A 232 10.04 10.04 21.59
N SER A 233 9.17 10.38 22.55
CA SER A 233 9.24 9.82 23.91
C SER A 233 8.58 8.44 24.02
N GLU A 234 7.87 7.99 22.97
CA GLU A 234 7.31 6.66 22.89
C GLU A 234 8.29 5.70 22.20
N PRO A 235 8.23 4.39 22.52
CA PRO A 235 9.05 3.40 21.85
C PRO A 235 8.67 3.29 20.37
N SER A 236 9.68 3.35 19.51
CA SER A 236 9.56 3.16 18.07
C SER A 236 9.31 1.71 17.68
N ALA A 237 9.76 0.76 18.49
CA ALA A 237 9.66 -0.68 18.26
C ALA A 237 10.01 -1.46 19.54
N GLU A 238 9.66 -2.74 19.57
CA GLU A 238 10.06 -3.68 20.62
C GLU A 238 10.97 -4.75 20.04
N LEU A 239 12.10 -5.05 20.70
CA LEU A 239 12.99 -6.12 20.26
C LEU A 239 12.45 -7.49 20.68
N GLY A 240 12.63 -8.47 19.81
CA GLY A 240 12.25 -9.86 20.03
C GLY A 240 12.22 -10.65 18.72
N ALA A 241 11.71 -11.87 18.78
CA ALA A 241 11.50 -12.65 17.57
C ALA A 241 10.44 -11.96 16.67
N PRO A 242 10.68 -11.85 15.34
CA PRO A 242 9.79 -11.10 14.45
C PRO A 242 8.35 -11.60 14.46
N ALA A 243 7.39 -10.66 14.54
CA ALA A 243 5.96 -10.92 14.57
C ALA A 243 5.50 -11.92 15.66
N VAL A 244 6.16 -11.90 16.83
CA VAL A 244 5.76 -12.71 18.01
C VAL A 244 4.97 -11.89 19.02
N HIS A 245 5.24 -10.59 19.15
CA HIS A 245 4.51 -9.69 20.06
C HIS A 245 3.57 -8.78 19.26
N CYS A 246 2.67 -9.41 18.49
CA CYS A 246 1.71 -8.68 17.70
C CYS A 246 0.64 -8.00 18.58
N PRO A 247 0.40 -6.69 18.40
CA PRO A 247 -0.54 -5.96 19.24
C PRO A 247 -1.98 -6.41 18.97
N ARG A 248 -2.88 -6.21 19.93
CA ARG A 248 -4.29 -6.65 19.83
C ARG A 248 -5.02 -6.11 18.60
N THR A 249 -4.65 -4.92 18.11
CA THR A 249 -5.22 -4.32 16.91
C THR A 249 -4.69 -4.93 15.61
N PHE A 250 -3.53 -5.60 15.64
CA PHE A 250 -2.92 -6.31 14.50
C PHE A 250 -2.48 -7.71 14.97
N PRO A 251 -3.39 -8.59 15.41
CA PRO A 251 -3.04 -9.76 16.21
C PRO A 251 -2.43 -10.92 15.42
N LEU A 252 -2.46 -10.88 14.09
CA LEU A 252 -2.04 -11.97 13.23
C LEU A 252 -0.63 -11.74 12.67
N ARG A 253 0.07 -12.82 12.35
CA ARG A 253 1.31 -12.76 11.57
C ARG A 253 0.99 -12.78 10.08
N SER A 254 1.58 -11.85 9.32
CA SER A 254 1.42 -11.80 7.86
C SER A 254 2.04 -13.03 7.19
N LYS A 255 1.32 -13.62 6.22
CA LYS A 255 1.82 -14.74 5.40
C LYS A 255 2.74 -14.28 4.28
N VAL A 256 2.62 -13.02 3.84
CA VAL A 256 3.43 -12.43 2.76
C VAL A 256 4.70 -11.80 3.33
N PHE A 257 4.57 -11.11 4.48
CA PHE A 257 5.64 -10.41 5.15
C PHE A 257 5.86 -11.01 6.54
N ALA A 258 6.64 -12.11 6.60
CA ALA A 258 6.76 -12.94 7.79
C ALA A 258 7.27 -12.24 9.07
N GLY A 259 7.84 -11.03 8.97
CA GLY A 259 8.26 -10.19 10.10
C GLY A 259 7.21 -9.17 10.56
N LEU A 260 6.01 -9.14 9.97
CA LEU A 260 4.98 -8.14 10.22
C LEU A 260 3.72 -8.72 10.87
N CYS A 261 3.11 -7.89 11.71
CA CYS A 261 1.81 -8.08 12.32
C CYS A 261 0.71 -7.46 11.44
N THR A 262 -0.43 -8.12 11.29
CA THR A 262 -1.56 -7.71 10.44
C THR A 262 -2.88 -8.03 11.14
N PHE A 263 -3.96 -7.37 10.75
CA PHE A 263 -5.31 -7.66 11.24
C PHE A 263 -6.10 -8.59 10.31
N GLU A 264 -5.69 -8.72 9.04
CA GLU A 264 -6.30 -9.61 8.06
C GLU A 264 -5.40 -10.82 7.77
N MET A 265 -6.00 -11.98 7.54
CA MET A 265 -5.25 -13.08 6.96
C MET A 265 -4.91 -12.73 5.52
N ASP A 266 -3.67 -12.30 5.28
CA ASP A 266 -3.14 -12.15 3.93
C ASP A 266 -3.44 -13.43 3.15
N ARG A 267 -4.21 -13.30 2.07
CA ARG A 267 -4.46 -14.40 1.14
C ARG A 267 -3.11 -14.73 0.49
N GLY A 268 -2.37 -15.65 1.12
CA GLY A 268 -1.31 -16.37 0.43
C GLY A 268 -1.92 -16.98 -0.83
N VAL A 269 -1.12 -17.10 -1.89
CA VAL A 269 -1.52 -17.78 -3.14
C VAL A 269 -1.83 -19.24 -2.81
N SER A 270 -3.04 -19.48 -2.34
CA SER A 270 -3.63 -20.80 -2.13
C SER A 270 -4.58 -20.98 -3.29
N LEU A 271 -4.34 -22.00 -4.12
CA LEU A 271 -5.23 -22.26 -5.24
C LEU A 271 -6.64 -22.49 -4.68
N LYS A 272 -7.56 -21.58 -4.97
CA LYS A 272 -8.94 -21.68 -4.49
C LYS A 272 -9.62 -22.90 -5.14
N PRO A 273 -10.58 -23.57 -4.49
CA PRO A 273 -11.36 -24.67 -5.09
C PRO A 273 -11.94 -24.37 -6.49
N PRO A 274 -12.38 -23.16 -6.85
CA PRO A 274 -12.73 -22.84 -8.25
C PRO A 274 -11.57 -22.99 -9.23
N GLN A 275 -10.31 -22.75 -8.82
CA GLN A 275 -9.14 -22.93 -9.69
C GLN A 275 -8.82 -24.41 -9.90
N LEU A 276 -9.04 -25.26 -8.90
CA LEU A 276 -9.02 -26.72 -9.04
C LEU A 276 -10.15 -27.22 -9.96
N ALA A 277 -11.37 -26.67 -9.81
CA ALA A 277 -12.49 -27.00 -10.69
C ALA A 277 -12.21 -26.57 -12.15
N ILE A 278 -11.60 -25.41 -12.36
CA ILE A 278 -11.18 -24.94 -13.69
C ILE A 278 -10.09 -25.84 -14.27
N LEU A 279 -9.07 -26.23 -13.49
CA LEU A 279 -8.04 -27.18 -13.94
C LEU A 279 -8.63 -28.55 -14.31
N LEU A 280 -9.59 -29.03 -13.51
CA LEU A 280 -10.30 -30.29 -13.79
C LEU A 280 -11.20 -30.18 -15.02
N LEU A 281 -11.87 -29.04 -15.23
CA LEU A 281 -12.69 -28.77 -16.43
C LEU A 281 -11.84 -28.64 -17.69
N VAL A 282 -10.69 -27.97 -17.60
CA VAL A 282 -9.72 -27.86 -18.71
C VAL A 282 -9.15 -29.24 -19.04
N ALA A 283 -8.79 -30.05 -18.04
CA ALA A 283 -8.34 -31.43 -18.23
C ALA A 283 -9.44 -32.31 -18.85
N TRP A 284 -10.69 -32.17 -18.40
CA TRP A 284 -11.83 -32.90 -18.94
C TRP A 284 -12.13 -32.52 -20.40
N CYS A 285 -12.05 -31.24 -20.75
CA CYS A 285 -12.18 -30.78 -22.13
C CYS A 285 -11.04 -31.30 -23.03
N ALA A 286 -9.80 -31.31 -22.55
CA ALA A 286 -8.66 -31.86 -23.29
C ALA A 286 -8.80 -33.37 -23.54
N LEU A 287 -9.30 -34.13 -22.55
CA LEU A 287 -9.56 -35.57 -22.68
C LEU A 287 -10.68 -35.90 -23.67
N ARG A 288 -11.68 -35.02 -23.83
CA ARG A 288 -12.75 -35.20 -24.83
C ARG A 288 -12.33 -34.88 -26.26
N LEU A 289 -11.32 -34.04 -26.46
CA LEU A 289 -10.73 -33.76 -27.78
C LEU A 289 -9.77 -34.86 -28.25
N GLY A 290 -9.26 -35.70 -27.34
CA GLY A 290 -8.35 -36.81 -27.64
C GLY A 290 -9.01 -38.14 -28.02
N ARG A 291 -10.35 -38.25 -28.04
CA ARG A 291 -11.08 -39.44 -28.51
C ARG A 291 -11.84 -39.13 -29.81
N GLY A 292 -11.11 -39.06 -30.92
CA GLY A 292 -11.64 -39.31 -32.26
C GLY A 292 -11.48 -40.79 -32.62
N PRO A 293 -12.39 -41.40 -33.39
CA PRO A 293 -12.42 -42.85 -33.61
C PRO A 293 -11.38 -43.29 -34.65
N ASP A 294 -10.50 -44.21 -34.26
CA ASP A 294 -9.64 -44.95 -35.17
C ASP A 294 -10.35 -46.24 -35.67
N THR A 295 -10.23 -46.45 -36.98
CA THR A 295 -10.27 -47.73 -37.74
C THR A 295 -11.61 -48.40 -38.12
N TYR A 296 -11.94 -48.30 -39.41
CA TYR A 296 -12.37 -49.35 -40.37
C TYR A 296 -11.98 -48.79 -41.75
N GLY A 297 -11.32 -49.41 -42.73
CA GLY A 297 -10.94 -50.79 -43.04
C GLY A 297 -11.05 -50.97 -44.56
N TYR A 298 -9.90 -51.14 -45.25
CA TYR A 298 -9.68 -51.71 -46.61
C TYR A 298 -10.38 -51.16 -47.87
N ARG A 299 -9.58 -50.68 -48.85
CA ARG A 299 -9.30 -51.39 -50.11
C ARG A 299 -8.17 -50.73 -50.93
N GLN A 300 -7.16 -51.52 -51.29
CA GLN A 300 -6.19 -51.22 -52.35
C GLN A 300 -6.86 -51.21 -53.72
N VAL A 301 -6.51 -50.27 -54.60
CA VAL A 301 -6.22 -50.55 -56.03
C VAL A 301 -5.13 -49.60 -56.55
N VAL A 302 -3.99 -50.22 -56.85
CA VAL A 302 -2.93 -49.92 -57.81
C VAL A 302 -3.18 -48.80 -58.83
N GLN A 303 -2.21 -47.89 -58.98
CA GLN A 303 -1.95 -47.18 -60.24
C GLN A 303 -0.47 -47.34 -60.61
N VAL A 304 -0.22 -48.20 -61.60
CA VAL A 304 1.04 -48.29 -62.35
C VAL A 304 1.01 -47.21 -63.42
N GLY A 305 2.11 -46.46 -63.55
CA GLY A 305 2.32 -45.53 -64.67
C GLY A 305 3.81 -45.37 -64.93
N VAL A 306 4.28 -46.09 -65.95
CA VAL A 306 5.14 -45.52 -66.99
C VAL A 306 4.19 -45.00 -68.06
#